data_AF-A0A0F8XU67-F1
#
_entry.id   AF-A0A0F8XU67-F1
#
_cell.length_a   1.000
_cell.length_b   1.000
_cell.length_c   1.000
_cell.angle_alpha   90.00
_cell.angle_beta   90.00
_cell.angle_gamma   90.00
#
_symmetry.space_group_name_H-M   'P 1'
#
loop_
_entity.id
_entity.type
_entity.pdbx_description
1 polymer ?
#
loop_
_entity_poly.entity_id
_entity_poly.type
_entity_poly.pdbx_seq_one_letter_code
_entity_poly.pdbx_strand_id
1 'polypeptide(L)' 'MTMTDEEYVTCRNRLIPEAVGYTKMLLGVYPQQTEEATRLFLRKMDDLAISAGLVKKGIY' A
#
# COMPACT_ATOMS: atom_id res chain seq x y z
N MET A 1 17.92 -2.85 10.90
CA MET A 1 17.74 -1.46 10.44
C MET A 1 16.26 -1.22 10.28
N THR A 2 15.70 -0.25 10.98
CA THR A 2 14.29 0.16 10.87
C THR A 2 14.23 1.31 9.88
N MET A 3 13.36 1.23 8.88
CA MET A 3 13.15 2.32 7.92
C MET A 3 12.50 3.51 8.63
N THR A 4 12.86 4.73 8.25
CA THR A 4 12.19 5.93 8.77
C THR A 4 10.79 6.06 8.19
N ASP A 5 9.92 6.81 8.87
CA ASP A 5 8.54 6.99 8.42
C ASP A 5 8.46 7.73 7.07
N GLU A 6 9.36 8.68 6.83
CA GLU A 6 9.47 9.40 5.56
C GLU A 6 9.91 8.51 4.39
N GLU A 7 10.90 7.64 4.64
CA GLU A 7 11.35 6.64 3.64
C GLU A 7 10.21 5.67 3.32
N TYR A 8 9.47 5.24 4.34
CA TYR A 8 8.33 4.36 4.17
C TYR A 8 7.21 5.02 3.35
N VAL A 9 6.80 6.24 3.70
CA VAL A 9 5.78 6.99 2.96
C VAL A 9 6.21 7.23 1.52
N THR A 10 7.50 7.54 1.29
CA THR A 10 8.04 7.72 -0.06
C THR A 10 7.97 6.42 -0.88
N CYS A 11 8.39 5.29 -0.32
CA CYS A 11 8.29 3.98 -0.96
C CYS A 11 6.84 3.59 -1.22
N ARG A 12 5.96 3.80 -0.24
CA ARG A 12 4.53 3.49 -0.34
C ARG A 12 3.85 4.30 -1.44
N ASN A 13 4.12 5.61 -1.51
CA ASN A 13 3.54 6.48 -2.53
C ASN A 13 4.00 6.12 -3.95
N ARG A 14 5.23 5.61 -4.11
CA ARG A 14 5.72 5.11 -5.41
C ARG A 14 4.99 3.84 -5.87
N LEU A 15 4.48 3.04 -4.95
CA LEU A 15 3.78 1.78 -5.25
C LEU A 15 2.29 1.95 -5.53
N ILE A 16 1.69 3.11 -5.20
CA ILE A 16 0.27 3.38 -5.44
C ILE A 16 -0.10 3.23 -6.94
N PRO A 17 0.63 3.81 -7.91
CA PRO A 17 0.32 3.66 -9.33
C PRO A 17 0.35 2.20 -9.80
N GLU A 18 1.32 1.42 -9.32
CA GLU A 18 1.43 -0.02 -9.63
C GLU A 18 0.27 -0.82 -9.02
N ALA A 19 -0.07 -0.55 -7.75
CA ALA A 19 -1.21 -1.17 -7.08
C ALA A 19 -2.53 -0.90 -7.80
N VAL A 20 -2.75 0.34 -8.24
CA VAL A 20 -3.91 0.72 -9.07
C VAL A 20 -3.88 0.01 -10.42
N GLY A 21 -2.72 -0.14 -11.04
CA GLY A 21 -2.55 -0.88 -12.29
C GLY A 21 -2.96 -2.35 -12.15
N TYR A 22 -2.46 -3.02 -11.11
CA TYR A 22 -2.79 -4.42 -10.84
C TYR A 22 -4.27 -4.62 -10.49
N THR A 23 -4.86 -3.74 -9.68
CA THR A 23 -6.29 -3.86 -9.33
C THR A 23 -7.19 -3.61 -10.54
N LYS A 24 -6.85 -2.64 -11.41
CA LYS A 24 -7.56 -2.45 -12.70
C LYS A 24 -7.44 -3.65 -13.62
N MET A 25 -6.28 -4.31 -13.65
CA MET A 25 -6.07 -5.51 -14.46
C MET A 25 -6.92 -6.69 -13.94
N LEU A 26 -7.00 -6.88 -12.63
CA LEU A 26 -7.72 -8.00 -12.00
C LEU A 26 -9.23 -7.80 -11.95
N LEU A 27 -9.68 -6.57 -11.68
CA LEU A 27 -11.10 -6.24 -11.48
C LEU A 27 -11.73 -5.57 -12.71
N GLY A 28 -10.96 -5.35 -13.78
CA GLY A 28 -11.44 -4.67 -14.97
C GLY A 28 -11.77 -3.19 -14.73
N VAL A 29 -12.77 -2.69 -15.46
CA VAL A 29 -13.10 -1.24 -15.52
C VAL A 29 -14.11 -0.81 -14.44
N TYR A 30 -14.29 -1.58 -13.36
CA TYR A 30 -15.18 -1.19 -12.26
C TYR A 30 -14.47 -0.23 -11.31
N PRO A 31 -14.73 1.09 -11.36
CA PRO A 31 -13.88 2.08 -10.69
C PRO A 31 -14.00 1.98 -9.17
N GLN A 32 -15.21 1.72 -8.68
CA GLN A 32 -15.52 1.58 -7.25
C GLN A 32 -14.81 0.36 -6.63
N GLN A 33 -14.83 -0.78 -7.33
CA GLN A 33 -14.15 -1.99 -6.86
C GLN A 33 -12.63 -1.85 -6.93
N THR A 34 -12.12 -1.16 -7.95
CA THR A 34 -10.70 -0.84 -8.10
C THR A 34 -10.20 0.00 -6.92
N GLU A 35 -10.95 1.03 -6.53
CA GLU A 35 -10.58 1.90 -5.41
C GLU A 35 -10.57 1.14 -4.08
N GLU A 36 -11.62 0.37 -3.80
CA GLU A 36 -11.72 -0.43 -2.58
C GLU A 36 -10.60 -1.48 -2.49
N ALA A 37 -10.34 -2.19 -3.58
CA ALA A 37 -9.26 -3.18 -3.64
C ALA A 37 -7.87 -2.55 -3.50
N THR A 38 -7.66 -1.36 -4.06
CA THR A 38 -6.39 -0.63 -3.91
C THR A 38 -6.18 -0.20 -2.46
N ARG A 39 -7.22 0.31 -1.79
CA ARG A 39 -7.14 0.64 -0.36
C ARG A 39 -6.87 -0.59 0.50
N LEU A 40 -7.50 -1.73 0.18
CA LEU A 40 -7.27 -2.99 0.86
C LEU A 40 -5.84 -3.49 0.68
N PHE A 41 -5.31 -3.43 -0.55
CA PHE A 41 -3.94 -3.81 -0.88
C PHE A 41 -2.92 -2.99 -0.09
N LEU A 42 -3.07 -1.66 -0.09
CA LEU A 42 -2.19 -0.77 0.65
C LEU A 42 -2.23 -1.05 2.15
N ARG A 43 -3.42 -1.27 2.74
CA ARG A 43 -3.54 -1.65 4.16
C ARG A 43 -2.82 -2.97 4.49
N LYS A 44 -2.93 -3.98 3.62
CA LYS A 44 -2.24 -5.27 3.83
C LYS A 44 -0.72 -5.13 3.76
N MET A 45 -0.25 -4.26 2.87
CA MET A 45 1.17 -3.87 2.81
C MET A 45 1.61 -3.18 4.11
N ASP A 46 0.80 -2.26 4.64
CA ASP A 46 1.06 -1.59 5.91
C ASP A 46 1.14 -2.59 7.07
N ASP A 47 0.16 -3.49 7.18
CA ASP A 47 0.15 -4.56 8.20
C ASP A 47 1.39 -5.46 8.11
N LEU A 48 1.80 -5.82 6.89
CA LEU A 48 2.98 -6.66 6.66
C LEU A 48 4.26 -5.94 7.09
N ALA A 49 4.43 -4.69 6.70
CA ALA A 49 5.60 -3.88 7.04
C ALA A 49 5.73 -3.66 8.56
N ILE A 50 4.60 -3.47 9.26
CA ILE A 50 4.56 -3.40 10.73
C ILE A 50 4.94 -4.75 11.34
N SER A 51 4.35 -5.86 10.87
CA SER A 51 4.62 -7.20 11.40
C SER A 51 6.07 -7.65 11.22
N ALA A 52 6.71 -7.21 10.13
CA ALA A 52 8.12 -7.45 9.85
C ALA A 52 9.07 -6.54 10.65
N GLY A 53 8.52 -5.61 11.46
CA GLY A 53 9.30 -4.63 12.22
C GLY A 53 10.00 -3.61 11.34
N LEU A 54 9.57 -3.43 10.09
CA LEU A 54 10.14 -2.44 9.16
C LEU A 54 9.68 -1.03 9.49
N VAL A 55 8.46 -0.89 10.04
CA VAL A 55 7.82 0.39 10.41
C VAL A 55 7.04 0.21 11.71
N LYS A 56 6.96 1.24 12.55
CA LYS A 56 6.16 1.19 13.79
C LYS A 56 4.73 1.64 13.54
N LYS A 57 3.77 1.02 14.24
CA LYS A 57 2.34 1.36 14.14
C LYS A 57 2.07 2.75 14.68
N GLY A 58 1.54 3.66 13.85
CA GLY A 58 1.02 4.97 14.28
C GLY A 58 1.87 6.20 13.94
N ILE A 59 2.78 6.13 12.97
CA ILE A 59 3.66 7.26 12.61
C ILE A 59 3.48 7.74 11.15
N TYR A 60 2.35 7.43 10.51
CA TYR A 60 2.01 7.87 9.15
C TYR A 60 0.74 8.70 9.13
#